data_AF-A0A7W6RXN7-F1
#
_entry.id   AF-A0A7W6RXN7-F1
#
_cell.length_a   1.000
_cell.length_b   1.000
_cell.length_c   1.000
_cell.angle_alpha   90.00
_cell.angle_beta   90.00
_cell.angle_gamma   90.00
#
_symmetry.space_group_name_H-M   'P 1'
#
loop_
_entity.id
_entity.type
_entity.pdbx_description
1 polymer ?
#
loop_
_entity_poly.entity_id
_entity_poly.type
_entity_poly.pdbx_seq_one_letter_code
_entity_poly.pdbx_strand_id
1 'polypeptide(L)'
;MTVRFDSADPRLDPEPRRAALAVRANPGERRDYTVTLSQPLPIFSGPARGLQVTVDYVPDRHVLDPDSLTRYLAGLDRWIWSGLEALGLAILDDLNNELVPRWLRVTVSASATGPLEGLDTGRPRRQTVTLEDRQPHWSPAVWPPGGLD
;
A
#
# COMPACT_ATOMS: atom_id res chain seq x y z
N MET A 1 -11.11 -18.58 24.61
CA MET A 1 -11.87 -17.32 24.64
C MET A 1 -11.13 -16.35 23.74
N THR A 2 -11.46 -16.36 22.44
CA THR A 2 -10.78 -15.52 21.44
C THR A 2 -11.64 -14.30 21.23
N VAL A 3 -11.16 -13.16 21.73
CA VAL A 3 -11.81 -11.86 21.53
C VAL A 3 -11.63 -11.50 20.06
N ARG A 4 -12.71 -11.60 19.27
CA ARG A 4 -12.79 -10.93 17.97
C ARG A 4 -13.03 -9.45 18.26
N PHE A 5 -11.99 -8.64 18.10
CA PHE A 5 -12.13 -7.19 18.17
C PHE A 5 -12.74 -6.67 16.87
N ASP A 6 -13.75 -5.83 17.09
CA ASP A 6 -14.54 -4.95 16.23
C ASP A 6 -14.59 -5.18 14.71
N SER A 7 -15.82 -5.38 14.24
CA SER A 7 -16.21 -5.41 12.82
C SER A 7 -16.56 -4.00 12.31
N ALA A 8 -15.79 -2.99 12.73
CA ALA A 8 -15.91 -1.64 12.19
C ALA A 8 -15.27 -1.60 10.79
N ASP A 9 -15.94 -0.99 9.81
CA ASP A 9 -15.36 -0.81 8.47
C ASP A 9 -14.03 -0.03 8.65
N PRO A 10 -12.87 -0.57 8.21
CA PRO A 10 -11.56 0.08 8.37
C PRO A 10 -11.48 1.48 7.75
N ARG A 11 -12.44 1.84 6.89
CA ARG A 11 -12.57 3.18 6.30
C ARG A 11 -13.19 4.21 7.27
N LEU A 12 -13.91 3.77 8.30
CA LEU A 12 -14.64 4.64 9.22
C LEU A 12 -13.77 5.20 10.35
N ASP A 13 -12.70 4.50 10.73
CA ASP A 13 -11.72 4.98 11.69
C ASP A 13 -10.29 4.58 11.26
N PRO A 14 -9.58 5.47 10.53
CA PRO A 14 -8.25 5.18 10.02
C PRO A 14 -7.13 5.47 11.04
N GLU A 15 -7.43 6.12 12.17
CA GLU A 15 -6.41 6.53 13.14
C GLU A 15 -5.60 5.35 13.71
N PRO A 16 -6.20 4.20 14.08
CA PRO A 16 -5.45 3.07 14.62
C PRO A 16 -4.42 2.48 13.65
N ARG A 17 -4.69 2.58 12.34
CA ARG A 17 -3.80 2.08 11.29
C ARG A 17 -2.70 3.10 10.98
N ARG A 18 -3.04 4.39 10.88
CA ARG A 18 -2.07 5.48 10.67
C ARG A 18 -1.05 5.60 11.79
N ALA A 19 -1.45 5.37 13.03
CA ALA A 19 -0.55 5.41 14.19
C ALA A 19 0.63 4.42 14.13
N ALA A 20 0.58 3.41 13.26
CA ALA A 20 1.70 2.49 13.04
C ALA A 20 2.80 3.05 12.12
N LEU A 21 2.48 4.07 11.32
CA LEU A 21 3.40 4.74 10.41
C LEU A 21 4.25 5.75 11.18
N ALA A 22 5.53 5.82 10.81
CA ALA A 22 6.46 6.79 11.36
C ALA A 22 7.22 7.46 10.22
N VAL A 23 7.47 8.75 10.38
CA VAL A 23 8.15 9.56 9.39
C VAL A 23 9.34 10.29 10.01
N ARG A 24 10.30 10.63 9.17
CA ARG A 24 11.47 11.44 9.54
C ARG A 24 11.69 12.56 8.53
N ALA A 25 12.42 13.59 8.90
CA ALA A 25 12.76 14.69 8.01
C ALA A 25 13.45 14.20 6.72
N ASN A 26 13.05 14.75 5.59
CA ASN A 26 13.67 14.47 4.30
C ASN A 26 15.10 15.07 4.26
N PRO A 27 16.15 14.25 4.10
CA PRO A 27 17.53 14.75 4.03
C PRO A 27 17.84 15.53 2.75
N GLY A 28 16.95 15.48 1.74
CA GLY A 28 17.15 16.03 0.41
C GLY A 28 15.94 16.81 -0.12
N GLU A 29 15.23 17.58 0.72
CA GLU A 29 14.00 18.32 0.37
C GLU A 29 14.08 19.18 -0.91
N ARG A 30 15.29 19.62 -1.29
CA ARG A 30 15.57 20.42 -2.48
C ARG A 30 15.69 19.61 -3.79
N ARG A 31 15.61 18.29 -3.73
CA ARG A 31 15.80 17.39 -4.87
C ARG A 31 14.63 16.42 -4.96
N ASP A 32 14.14 16.21 -6.17
CA ASP A 32 13.22 15.10 -6.42
C ASP A 32 14.03 13.81 -6.53
N TYR A 33 13.60 12.79 -5.79
CA TYR A 33 14.10 11.43 -5.88
C TYR A 33 12.96 10.47 -5.56
N THR A 34 13.00 9.27 -6.16
CA THR A 34 11.98 8.24 -5.90
C THR A 34 12.48 7.28 -4.83
N VAL A 35 11.60 6.93 -3.90
CA VAL A 35 11.79 5.85 -2.94
C VAL A 35 10.83 4.73 -3.29
N THR A 36 11.36 3.51 -3.44
CA THR A 36 10.57 2.29 -3.69
C THR A 36 10.72 1.35 -2.51
N LEU A 37 9.59 0.97 -1.91
CA LEU A 37 9.52 -0.02 -0.83
C LEU A 37 8.58 -1.15 -1.26
N SER A 38 9.10 -2.36 -1.36
CA SER A 38 8.32 -3.55 -1.74
C SER A 38 8.36 -4.59 -0.64
N GLN A 39 7.19 -5.00 -0.17
CA GLN A 39 7.07 -5.97 0.91
C GLN A 39 5.94 -6.97 0.65
N PRO A 40 6.14 -8.25 1.02
CA PRO A 40 5.05 -9.22 1.03
C PRO A 40 4.06 -8.81 2.14
N LEU A 41 2.78 -8.97 1.86
CA LEU A 41 1.73 -8.69 2.83
C LEU A 41 1.25 -10.03 3.40
N PRO A 42 1.41 -10.26 4.72
CA PRO A 42 1.37 -11.61 5.24
C PRO A 42 0.04 -12.33 5.04
N ILE A 43 -1.13 -11.66 5.09
CA ILE A 43 -2.43 -12.34 4.92
C ILE A 43 -3.51 -11.39 4.36
N PHE A 44 -4.27 -11.88 3.37
CA PHE A 44 -5.60 -11.38 3.02
C PHE A 44 -6.60 -12.48 3.38
N SER A 45 -7.65 -12.18 4.15
CA SER A 45 -8.75 -13.13 4.36
C SER A 45 -9.53 -13.27 3.05
N GLY A 46 -9.10 -14.18 2.17
CA GLY A 46 -9.68 -14.46 0.86
C GLY A 46 -8.84 -15.47 0.07
N PRO A 47 -9.25 -15.86 -1.17
CA PRO A 47 -8.56 -16.90 -1.96
C PRO A 47 -7.21 -16.44 -2.54
N ALA A 48 -6.88 -15.15 -2.43
CA ALA A 48 -5.65 -14.57 -2.93
C ALA A 48 -4.44 -14.99 -2.07
N ARG A 49 -3.42 -15.59 -2.70
CA ARG A 49 -2.12 -15.89 -2.08
C ARG A 49 -1.03 -14.98 -2.66
N GLY A 50 0.13 -14.95 -2.01
CA GLY A 50 1.30 -14.21 -2.50
C GLY A 50 1.02 -12.72 -2.72
N LEU A 51 0.36 -12.08 -1.75
CA LEU A 51 0.06 -10.66 -1.80
C LEU A 51 1.36 -9.86 -1.65
N GLN A 52 1.61 -8.96 -2.58
CA GLN A 52 2.76 -8.05 -2.59
C GLN A 52 2.25 -6.62 -2.64
N VAL A 53 2.79 -5.76 -1.78
CA VAL A 53 2.59 -4.31 -1.85
C VAL A 53 3.90 -3.64 -2.22
N THR A 54 3.81 -2.71 -3.16
CA THR A 54 4.91 -1.83 -3.54
C THR A 54 4.44 -0.39 -3.43
N VAL A 55 5.22 0.41 -2.71
CA VAL A 55 5.01 1.84 -2.49
C VAL A 55 6.14 2.57 -3.18
N ASP A 56 5.81 3.37 -4.18
CA ASP A 56 6.75 4.28 -4.83
C ASP A 56 6.34 5.71 -4.47
N TYR A 57 7.26 6.57 -4.07
CA TYR A 57 6.92 7.95 -3.78
C TYR A 57 8.08 8.93 -4.01
N VAL A 58 7.71 10.18 -4.28
CA VAL A 58 8.62 11.33 -4.26
C VAL A 58 8.35 12.10 -2.96
N PRO A 59 9.30 12.12 -2.01
CA PRO A 59 9.10 12.78 -0.73
C PRO A 59 9.03 14.30 -0.90
N ASP A 60 8.27 14.95 -0.01
CA ASP A 60 8.32 16.40 0.18
C ASP A 60 9.16 16.71 1.43
N ARG A 61 8.52 16.98 2.57
CA ARG A 61 9.22 17.29 3.83
C ARG A 61 9.65 16.06 4.62
N HIS A 62 9.01 14.92 4.38
CA HIS A 62 9.20 13.72 5.16
C HIS A 62 9.52 12.50 4.29
N VAL A 63 10.21 11.54 4.90
CA VAL A 63 10.52 10.22 4.34
C VAL A 63 9.99 9.18 5.32
N LEU A 64 9.41 8.11 4.79
CA LEU A 64 8.86 7.01 5.58
C LEU A 64 9.98 6.24 6.29
N ASP A 65 9.76 5.87 7.55
CA ASP A 65 10.56 4.84 8.22
C ASP A 65 10.17 3.45 7.65
N PRO A 66 11.08 2.72 6.97
CA PRO A 66 10.77 1.42 6.37
C PRO A 66 10.27 0.37 7.39
N ASP A 67 10.74 0.43 8.64
CA ASP A 67 10.30 -0.50 9.67
C ASP A 67 8.85 -0.22 10.09
N SER A 68 8.43 1.04 10.03
CA SER A 68 7.04 1.44 10.28
C SER A 68 6.09 0.95 9.20
N LEU A 69 6.52 0.94 7.93
CA LEU A 69 5.74 0.35 6.84
C LEU A 69 5.50 -1.14 7.10
N THR A 70 6.54 -1.86 7.54
CA THR A 70 6.43 -3.29 7.86
C THR A 70 5.38 -3.55 8.95
N ARG A 71 5.44 -2.77 10.04
CA ARG A 71 4.49 -2.86 11.16
C ARG A 71 3.08 -2.51 10.72
N TYR A 72 2.93 -1.44 9.94
CA TYR A 72 1.67 -1.01 9.37
C TYR A 72 1.03 -2.10 8.51
N LEU A 73 1.76 -2.64 7.53
CA LEU A 73 1.26 -3.68 6.62
C LEU A 73 0.90 -4.97 7.36
N ALA A 74 1.69 -5.36 8.37
CA ALA A 74 1.38 -6.51 9.22
C ALA A 74 0.08 -6.28 10.02
N GLY A 75 -0.21 -5.05 10.43
CA GLY A 75 -1.44 -4.72 11.15
C GLY A 75 -2.70 -4.75 10.29
N LEU A 76 -2.60 -4.64 8.96
CA LEU A 76 -3.77 -4.59 8.06
C LEU A 76 -4.58 -5.90 8.04
N ASP A 77 -4.03 -7.00 8.55
CA ASP A 77 -4.70 -8.30 8.68
C ASP A 77 -5.85 -8.31 9.70
N ARG A 78 -5.90 -7.30 10.58
CA ARG A 78 -6.93 -7.13 11.62
C ARG A 78 -8.28 -6.77 11.05
N TRP A 79 -8.34 -6.35 9.79
CA TRP A 79 -9.57 -5.90 9.12
C TRP A 79 -9.95 -6.78 7.94
N ILE A 80 -11.24 -6.79 7.64
CA ILE A 80 -11.78 -7.45 6.45
C ILE A 80 -11.87 -6.41 5.32
N TRP A 81 -11.19 -6.70 4.22
CA TRP A 81 -11.16 -5.84 3.04
C TRP A 81 -12.08 -6.40 1.95
N SER A 82 -12.83 -5.53 1.28
CA SER A 82 -13.76 -5.95 0.22
C SER A 82 -13.06 -6.36 -1.09
N GLY A 83 -11.77 -6.07 -1.24
CA GLY A 83 -10.97 -6.34 -2.44
C GLY A 83 -9.59 -5.68 -2.39
N LEU A 84 -8.77 -5.92 -3.40
CA LEU A 84 -7.45 -5.29 -3.53
C LEU A 84 -7.55 -3.78 -3.74
N GLU A 85 -8.64 -3.32 -4.37
CA GLU A 85 -8.95 -1.92 -4.60
C GLU A 85 -9.17 -1.18 -3.29
N ALA A 86 -10.00 -1.76 -2.40
CA ALA A 86 -10.26 -1.17 -1.10
C ALA A 86 -9.01 -1.15 -0.20
N LEU A 87 -8.24 -2.24 -0.22
CA LEU A 87 -6.97 -2.31 0.50
C LEU A 87 -5.97 -1.27 -0.04
N GLY A 88 -5.82 -1.18 -1.36
CA GLY A 88 -4.92 -0.23 -2.00
C GLY A 88 -5.30 1.21 -1.70
N LEU A 89 -6.59 1.57 -1.78
CA LEU A 89 -7.08 2.91 -1.47
C LEU A 89 -6.77 3.28 -0.02
N ALA A 90 -7.04 2.37 0.91
CA ALA A 90 -6.76 2.60 2.31
C ALA A 90 -5.25 2.84 2.55
N ILE A 91 -4.37 2.07 1.89
CA ILE A 91 -2.92 2.26 1.96
C ILE A 91 -2.51 3.62 1.37
N LEU A 92 -3.05 3.98 0.22
CA LEU A 92 -2.79 5.25 -0.43
C LEU A 92 -3.18 6.43 0.49
N ASP A 93 -4.40 6.41 1.02
CA ASP A 93 -4.94 7.48 1.86
C ASP A 93 -4.13 7.67 3.15
N ASP A 94 -3.75 6.58 3.81
CA ASP A 94 -2.95 6.64 5.04
C ASP A 94 -1.55 7.18 4.78
N LEU A 95 -0.89 6.69 3.73
CA LEU A 95 0.45 7.17 3.38
C LEU A 95 0.42 8.63 2.93
N ASN A 96 -0.62 9.05 2.18
CA ASN A 96 -0.81 10.45 1.83
C ASN A 96 -1.00 11.33 3.07
N ASN A 97 -1.76 10.88 4.06
CA ASN A 97 -1.99 11.62 5.30
C ASN A 97 -0.70 11.81 6.09
N GLU A 98 0.11 10.76 6.25
CA GLU A 98 1.31 10.79 7.08
C GLU A 98 2.55 11.36 6.37
N LEU A 99 2.73 11.06 5.08
CA LEU A 99 3.92 11.49 4.33
C LEU A 99 3.73 12.85 3.64
N VAL A 100 2.50 13.17 3.23
CA VAL A 100 2.18 14.29 2.34
C VAL A 100 3.17 14.40 1.16
N PRO A 101 3.36 13.30 0.39
CA PRO A 101 4.39 13.25 -0.65
C PRO A 101 3.99 14.13 -1.84
N ARG A 102 4.97 14.47 -2.68
CA ARG A 102 4.69 15.18 -3.96
C ARG A 102 3.97 14.26 -4.94
N TRP A 103 4.32 12.98 -4.91
CA TRP A 103 3.71 11.91 -5.68
C TRP A 103 3.83 10.60 -4.93
N LEU A 104 2.78 9.78 -5.02
CA LEU A 104 2.69 8.48 -4.40
C LEU A 104 2.00 7.50 -5.35
N ARG A 105 2.55 6.30 -5.45
CA ARG A 105 1.94 5.16 -6.10
C ARG A 105 1.94 3.98 -5.14
N VAL A 106 0.77 3.36 -5.03
CA VAL A 106 0.59 2.09 -4.33
C VAL A 106 0.21 1.03 -5.35
N THR A 107 1.01 -0.02 -5.43
CA THR A 107 0.71 -1.20 -6.24
C THR A 107 0.46 -2.38 -5.32
N VAL A 108 -0.74 -2.95 -5.38
CA VAL A 108 -1.14 -4.16 -4.66
C VAL A 108 -1.32 -5.27 -5.69
N SER A 109 -0.60 -6.38 -5.53
CA SER A 109 -0.70 -7.51 -6.46
C SER A 109 -0.89 -8.83 -5.74
N ALA A 110 -1.81 -9.65 -6.25
CA ALA A 110 -2.06 -11.00 -5.75
C ALA A 110 -1.85 -12.01 -6.88
N SER A 111 -1.34 -13.19 -6.53
CA SER A 111 -1.14 -14.30 -7.47
C SER A 111 -1.77 -15.58 -6.91
N ALA A 112 -2.59 -16.25 -7.71
CA ALA A 112 -3.11 -17.56 -7.34
C ALA A 112 -1.99 -18.60 -7.49
N THR A 113 -1.53 -19.17 -6.37
CA THR A 113 -0.57 -20.30 -6.37
C THR A 113 -1.27 -21.54 -5.83
N GLY A 114 -1.66 -22.45 -6.73
CA GLY A 114 -2.25 -23.77 -6.42
C GLY A 114 -2.58 -24.58 -7.68
N PRO A 115 -2.61 -25.92 -7.63
CA PRO A 115 -3.03 -26.75 -8.76
C PRO A 115 -4.48 -26.46 -9.16
N LEU A 116 -4.77 -26.52 -10.46
CA LEU A 116 -6.12 -26.46 -11.01
C LEU A 116 -6.88 -27.76 -10.70
N GLU A 117 -7.23 -28.01 -9.45
CA GLU A 117 -8.20 -29.06 -9.14
C GLU A 117 -9.59 -28.46 -9.02
N GLY A 118 -10.30 -28.45 -10.15
CA GLY A 118 -11.75 -28.36 -10.21
C GLY A 118 -12.36 -26.96 -10.08
N LEU A 119 -12.87 -26.45 -11.21
CA LEU A 119 -14.06 -25.58 -11.27
C LEU A 119 -13.99 -24.15 -10.71
N ASP A 120 -12.97 -23.35 -11.06
CA ASP A 120 -13.14 -21.88 -11.04
C ASP A 120 -12.39 -21.22 -12.21
N THR A 121 -12.94 -21.36 -13.42
CA THR A 121 -12.35 -20.87 -14.69
C THR A 121 -12.56 -19.36 -14.94
N GLY A 122 -13.19 -18.64 -14.01
CA GLY A 122 -13.58 -17.23 -14.20
C GLY A 122 -12.70 -16.18 -13.50
N ARG A 123 -11.79 -16.57 -12.59
CA ARG A 123 -10.96 -15.60 -11.84
C ARG A 123 -9.60 -15.34 -12.49
N PRO A 124 -9.11 -14.09 -12.49
CA PRO A 124 -7.78 -13.77 -12.98
C PRO A 124 -6.71 -14.44 -12.11
N ARG A 125 -5.74 -15.13 -12.74
CA ARG A 125 -4.60 -15.77 -12.06
C ARG A 125 -3.70 -14.78 -11.32
N ARG A 126 -3.64 -13.56 -11.84
CA ARG A 126 -2.91 -12.44 -11.28
C ARG A 126 -3.82 -11.23 -11.33
N GLN A 127 -4.01 -10.58 -10.19
CA GLN A 127 -4.66 -9.28 -10.11
C GLN A 127 -3.62 -8.28 -9.65
N THR A 128 -3.58 -7.11 -10.29
CA THR A 128 -2.70 -6.01 -9.88
C THR A 128 -3.53 -4.74 -9.92
N VAL A 129 -3.53 -4.03 -8.80
CA VAL A 129 -4.20 -2.75 -8.62
C VAL A 129 -3.11 -1.73 -8.39
N THR A 130 -3.06 -0.72 -9.26
CA THR A 130 -2.15 0.41 -9.14
C THR A 130 -2.96 1.67 -8.92
N LEU A 131 -2.64 2.40 -7.87
CA LEU A 131 -3.30 3.63 -7.47
C LEU A 131 -2.23 4.71 -7.35
N GLU A 132 -2.53 5.90 -7.84
CA GLU A 132 -1.60 7.02 -7.85
C GLU A 132 -2.30 8.29 -7.37
N ASP A 133 -1.58 9.10 -6.61
CA ASP A 133 -1.97 10.46 -6.23
C ASP A 133 -0.75 11.39 -6.24
N ARG A 134 -0.99 12.69 -6.41
CA ARG A 134 0.04 13.72 -6.46
C ARG A 134 -0.48 15.07 -6.01
N GLN A 135 0.43 15.89 -5.48
CA GLN A 135 0.10 17.27 -5.16
C GLN A 135 -0.40 18.03 -6.40
N PRO A 136 -1.39 18.92 -6.23
CA PRO A 136 -1.84 19.79 -7.31
C PRO A 136 -0.66 20.53 -7.93
N HIS A 137 -0.62 20.57 -9.27
CA HIS A 137 0.42 21.25 -10.06
C HIS A 137 1.83 20.64 -10.00
N TRP A 138 2.05 19.55 -9.27
CA TRP A 138 3.32 18.84 -9.33
C TRP A 138 3.41 17.98 -10.61
N SER A 139 4.53 18.07 -11.29
CA SER A 139 4.90 17.23 -12.43
C SER A 139 6.37 16.85 -12.34
N PRO A 140 6.74 15.57 -12.51
CA PRO A 140 8.14 15.20 -12.49
C PRO A 140 8.84 15.69 -13.76
N ALA A 141 10.17 15.83 -13.70
CA ALA A 141 10.98 16.12 -14.88
C ALA A 141 10.96 14.95 -15.90
N VAL A 142 10.76 13.72 -15.44
CA VAL A 142 10.69 12.49 -16.25
C VAL A 142 9.51 11.64 -15.78
N TRP A 143 8.76 11.05 -16.72
CA TRP A 143 7.60 10.21 -16.44
C TRP A 143 7.80 8.75 -16.89
N PRO A 144 7.44 7.73 -16.08
CA PRO A 144 7.06 7.83 -14.67
C PRO A 144 8.28 8.23 -13.80
N PRO A 145 8.06 8.87 -12.64
CA PRO A 145 9.14 9.22 -11.73
C PRO A 145 9.88 7.96 -11.26
N GLY A 146 11.16 7.81 -11.65
CA GLY A 146 11.95 6.60 -11.39
C GLY A 146 11.82 5.50 -12.45
N GLY A 147 11.48 5.88 -13.70
CA GLY A 147 11.38 4.98 -14.86
C GLY A 147 12.43 3.87 -14.86
N LEU A 148 11.95 2.64 -14.85
CA LEU A 148 12.75 1.44 -15.08
C LEU A 148 12.99 1.35 -16.59
N ASP A 149 14.26 1.44 -17.01
CA ASP A 149 14.73 0.73 -18.20
C ASP A 149 14.65 -0.79 -17.94
#